data_AF-A0A2H9U033-F1
#
_entry.id   AF-A0A2H9U033-F1
#
_cell.length_a   1.000
_cell.length_b   1.000
_cell.length_c   1.000
_cell.angle_alpha   90.00
_cell.angle_beta   90.00
_cell.angle_gamma   90.00
#
_symmetry.space_group_name_H-M   'P 1'
#
loop_
_entity.id
_entity.type
_entity.pdbx_description
1 polymer ?
#
loop_
_entity_poly.entity_id
_entity_poly.type
_entity_poly.pdbx_seq_one_letter_code
_entity_poly.pdbx_strand_id
1 'polypeptide(L)'
;LDLSQAGLADYFTLVYKAGIGARMKPAPDMFQQAQRALQLSAAQILHVGDHPHSDVLGARLQGFRTAWLNEPQNTLPSLSLLPDVELHQLAELADLLL
;
A
#
# COMPACT_ATOMS: atom_id res chain seq x y z
N LEU A 1 12.26 9.49 4.77
CA LEU A 1 11.39 9.97 5.86
C LEU A 1 11.68 9.18 7.13
N ASP A 2 11.87 9.87 8.25
CA ASP A 2 11.96 9.29 9.59
C ASP A 2 10.61 9.56 10.29
N LEU A 3 9.93 8.51 10.75
CA LEU A 3 8.58 8.65 11.33
C LEU A 3 8.58 9.35 12.69
N SER A 4 9.68 9.25 13.45
CA SER A 4 9.82 9.94 14.73
C SER A 4 9.93 11.44 14.50
N GLN A 5 10.73 11.85 13.50
CA GLN A 5 10.83 13.26 13.12
C GLN A 5 9.52 13.81 12.54
N ALA A 6 8.73 12.97 11.88
CA ALA A 6 7.42 13.33 11.36
C ALA A 6 6.31 13.35 12.43
N GLY A 7 6.58 12.93 13.67
CA GLY A 7 5.57 12.82 14.72
C GLY A 7 4.53 11.72 14.48
N LEU A 8 4.87 10.73 13.65
CA LEU A 8 3.95 9.68 13.23
C LEU A 8 4.28 8.30 13.83
N ALA A 9 5.38 8.17 14.56
CA ALA A 9 5.88 6.86 15.03
C ALA A 9 4.83 6.04 15.80
N ASP A 10 4.01 6.70 16.63
CA ASP A 10 3.02 6.02 17.48
C ASP A 10 1.81 5.45 16.71
N TYR A 11 1.64 5.83 15.44
CA TYR A 11 0.55 5.33 14.59
C TYR A 11 0.94 4.06 13.81
N PHE A 12 2.22 3.67 13.79
CA PHE A 12 2.70 2.56 12.97
C PHE A 12 3.36 1.46 13.82
N THR A 13 2.82 0.25 13.75
CA THR A 13 3.41 -0.93 14.43
C THR A 13 4.68 -1.42 13.76
N LEU A 14 4.79 -1.30 12.43
CA LEU A 14 5.87 -1.85 11.63
C LEU A 14 6.25 -0.89 10.50
N VAL A 15 7.56 -0.84 10.20
CA VAL A 15 8.10 -0.01 9.11
C VAL A 15 9.08 -0.83 8.29
N TYR A 16 8.80 -0.95 6.99
CA TYR A 16 9.69 -1.62 6.03
C TYR A 16 10.33 -0.60 5.10
N LYS A 17 11.62 -0.78 4.80
CA LYS A 17 12.36 0.03 3.84
C LYS A 17 13.00 -0.91 2.82
N ALA A 18 12.91 -0.56 1.55
CA ALA A 18 13.64 -1.27 0.49
C ALA A 18 15.16 -1.10 0.71
N GLY A 19 15.93 -2.10 0.33
CA GLY A 19 17.35 -2.22 0.64
C GLY A 19 17.62 -3.31 1.68
N ILE A 20 18.90 -3.68 1.85
CA ILE A 20 19.35 -4.71 2.81
C ILE A 20 18.53 -6.01 2.69
N GLY A 21 18.47 -6.57 1.47
CA GLY A 21 17.82 -7.86 1.23
C GLY A 21 16.32 -7.81 0.87
N ALA A 22 15.69 -6.63 0.86
CA ALA A 22 14.34 -6.44 0.30
C ALA A 22 14.38 -5.57 -0.96
N ARG A 23 13.86 -6.09 -2.08
CA ARG A 23 13.72 -5.30 -3.31
C ARG A 23 12.61 -4.28 -3.18
N MET A 24 12.74 -3.19 -3.94
CA MET A 24 11.70 -2.16 -4.00
C MET A 24 10.43 -2.69 -4.68
N LYS A 25 9.29 -2.12 -4.28
CA LYS A 25 8.01 -2.29 -4.97
C LYS A 25 8.19 -2.04 -6.48
N PRO A 26 7.57 -2.84 -7.38
CA PRO A 26 6.50 -3.82 -7.13
C PRO A 26 6.98 -5.22 -6.71
N ALA A 27 8.27 -5.41 -6.39
CA ALA A 27 8.73 -6.71 -5.94
C ALA A 27 7.96 -7.19 -4.70
N PRO A 28 7.70 -8.51 -4.58
CA PRO A 28 6.84 -9.06 -3.52
C PRO A 28 7.42 -8.92 -2.12
N ASP A 29 8.73 -8.69 -2.01
CA ASP A 29 9.54 -8.85 -0.80
C ASP A 29 8.93 -8.14 0.42
N MET A 30 8.66 -6.84 0.32
CA MET A 30 8.11 -6.07 1.45
C MET A 30 6.63 -6.37 1.73
N PHE A 31 5.84 -6.67 0.69
CA PHE A 31 4.43 -7.08 0.87
C PHE A 31 4.35 -8.40 1.65
N GLN A 32 5.16 -9.39 1.27
CA GLN A 32 5.23 -10.67 1.97
C GLN A 32 5.78 -10.54 3.38
N GLN A 33 6.76 -9.66 3.61
CA GLN A 33 7.25 -9.36 4.96
C GLN A 33 6.13 -8.80 5.85
N ALA A 34 5.39 -7.80 5.36
CA ALA A 34 4.26 -7.22 6.08
C ALA A 34 3.18 -8.26 6.37
N GLN A 35 2.79 -9.06 5.37
CA GLN A 35 1.79 -10.12 5.54
C GLN A 35 2.19 -11.12 6.62
N ARG A 36 3.45 -11.60 6.60
CA ARG A 36 3.96 -12.57 7.58
C ARG A 36 3.97 -11.98 8.99
N ALA A 37 4.37 -10.72 9.14
CA ALA A 37 4.41 -10.08 10.44
C ALA A 37 3.01 -9.80 11.01
N LEU A 38 2.04 -9.44 10.17
CA LEU A 38 0.65 -9.24 10.56
C LEU A 38 -0.09 -10.55 10.85
N GLN A 39 0.40 -11.69 10.34
CA GLN A 39 -0.25 -13.00 10.44
C GLN A 39 -1.69 -13.01 9.90
N LEU A 40 -1.93 -12.22 8.85
CA LEU A 40 -3.22 -12.11 8.18
C LEU A 40 -3.19 -12.76 6.80
N SER A 41 -4.36 -13.18 6.32
CA SER A 41 -4.50 -13.52 4.90
C SER A 41 -4.35 -12.25 4.06
N ALA A 42 -3.84 -12.41 2.83
CA ALA A 42 -3.63 -11.29 1.90
C ALA A 42 -4.89 -10.44 1.70
N ALA A 43 -6.05 -11.09 1.59
CA ALA A 43 -7.34 -10.43 1.38
C ALA A 43 -7.81 -9.57 2.58
N GLN A 44 -7.22 -9.75 3.77
CA GLN A 44 -7.50 -8.94 4.96
C GLN A 44 -6.57 -7.73 5.08
N ILE A 45 -5.65 -7.54 4.14
CA ILE A 45 -4.70 -6.42 4.14
C ILE A 45 -5.09 -5.45 3.02
N LEU A 46 -5.36 -4.20 3.40
CA LEU A 46 -5.53 -3.09 2.48
C LEU A 46 -4.17 -2.39 2.28
N HIS A 47 -3.67 -2.38 1.06
CA HIS A 47 -2.54 -1.53 0.68
C HIS A 47 -3.03 -0.20 0.13
N VAL A 48 -2.57 0.91 0.70
CA VAL A 48 -2.86 2.26 0.22
C VAL A 48 -1.58 2.85 -0.35
N GLY A 49 -1.63 3.36 -1.58
CA GLY A 49 -0.49 3.99 -2.24
C GLY A 49 -0.90 4.80 -3.47
N ASP A 50 -0.05 5.72 -3.88
CA ASP A 50 -0.30 6.67 -4.96
C ASP A 50 0.19 6.16 -6.33
N HIS A 51 1.16 5.23 -6.34
CA HIS A 51 1.78 4.79 -7.57
C HIS A 51 1.09 3.55 -8.19
N PRO A 52 0.48 3.63 -9.39
CA PRO A 52 -0.33 2.54 -9.95
C PRO A 52 0.44 1.23 -10.15
N HIS A 53 1.71 1.30 -10.55
CA HIS A 53 2.50 0.11 -10.82
C HIS A 53 3.18 -0.47 -9.57
N SER A 54 3.91 0.36 -8.81
CA SER A 54 4.68 -0.16 -7.68
C SER A 54 3.77 -0.53 -6.51
N ASP A 55 2.77 0.29 -6.22
CA ASP A 55 1.99 0.17 -4.99
C ASP A 55 0.75 -0.66 -5.22
N VAL A 56 -0.08 -0.20 -6.16
CA VAL A 56 -1.37 -0.81 -6.46
C VAL A 56 -1.16 -2.17 -7.13
N LEU A 57 -0.60 -2.21 -8.34
CA LEU A 57 -0.39 -3.49 -9.05
C LEU A 57 0.50 -4.44 -8.26
N GLY A 58 1.58 -3.93 -7.63
CA GLY A 58 2.46 -4.72 -6.77
C GLY A 58 1.71 -5.45 -5.66
N ALA A 59 0.85 -4.75 -4.91
CA ALA A 59 0.05 -5.34 -3.85
C ALA A 59 -1.07 -6.26 -4.38
N ARG A 60 -1.74 -5.87 -5.48
CA ARG A 60 -2.78 -6.70 -6.13
C ARG A 60 -2.24 -8.07 -6.54
N LEU A 61 -1.01 -8.11 -7.08
CA LEU A 61 -0.34 -9.37 -7.45
C LEU A 61 -0.02 -10.27 -6.24
N GLN A 62 0.03 -9.72 -5.02
CA GLN A 62 0.18 -10.50 -3.79
C GLN A 62 -1.17 -10.89 -3.16
N GLY A 63 -2.30 -10.56 -3.82
CA GLY A 63 -3.64 -10.87 -3.36
C GLY A 63 -4.21 -9.88 -2.34
N PHE A 64 -3.57 -8.72 -2.16
CA PHE A 64 -4.04 -7.71 -1.22
C PHE A 64 -5.27 -6.99 -1.78
N ARG A 65 -6.08 -6.41 -0.89
CA ARG A 65 -6.98 -5.33 -1.26
C ARG A 65 -6.15 -4.08 -1.51
N THR A 66 -6.52 -3.23 -2.46
CA THR A 66 -5.77 -1.98 -2.68
C THR A 66 -6.66 -0.76 -2.88
N ALA A 67 -6.27 0.34 -2.24
CA ALA A 67 -6.78 1.67 -2.51
C ALA A 67 -5.72 2.48 -3.26
N TRP A 68 -6.07 2.99 -4.44
CA TRP A 68 -5.23 3.90 -5.19
C TRP A 68 -5.51 5.33 -4.75
N LEU A 69 -4.54 6.00 -4.13
CA LEU A 69 -4.64 7.40 -3.77
C LEU A 69 -4.26 8.28 -4.96
N ASN A 70 -5.26 8.77 -5.68
CA ASN A 70 -5.12 9.57 -6.89
C ASN A 70 -5.49 11.04 -6.66
N GLU A 71 -4.80 11.70 -5.72
CA GLU A 71 -4.99 13.14 -5.46
C GLU A 71 -4.85 14.02 -6.72
N PRO A 72 -3.92 13.74 -7.65
CA PRO A 72 -3.81 14.52 -8.88
C PRO A 72 -4.91 14.24 -9.91
N GLN A 73 -5.81 13.28 -9.66
CA GLN A 73 -6.90 12.88 -10.56
C GLN A 73 -6.39 12.45 -11.95
N ASN A 74 -5.28 11.71 -11.97
CA ASN A 74 -4.74 11.16 -13.20
C ASN A 74 -5.64 10.06 -13.77
N THR A 75 -5.62 9.85 -15.07
CA THR A 75 -6.22 8.64 -15.66
C THR A 75 -5.45 7.41 -15.20
N LEU A 76 -6.17 6.38 -14.73
CA LEU A 76 -5.56 5.09 -14.40
C LEU A 76 -4.86 4.51 -15.65
N PRO A 77 -3.55 4.20 -15.58
CA PRO A 77 -2.88 3.52 -16.69
C PRO A 77 -3.44 2.11 -16.89
N SER A 78 -3.16 1.52 -18.05
CA SER A 78 -3.52 0.13 -18.29
C SER A 78 -2.77 -0.80 -17.33
N LEU A 79 -3.50 -1.46 -16.44
CA LEU A 79 -2.98 -2.44 -15.49
C LEU A 79 -3.62 -3.81 -15.75
N SER A 80 -2.86 -4.88 -15.53
CA SER A 80 -3.39 -6.25 -15.60
C SER A 80 -4.36 -6.57 -14.46
N LEU A 81 -4.28 -5.84 -13.36
CA LEU A 81 -5.22 -5.89 -12.22
C LEU A 81 -5.51 -4.46 -11.78
N LEU A 82 -6.81 -4.14 -11.66
CA LEU A 82 -7.28 -2.83 -11.21
C LEU A 82 -7.20 -2.72 -9.67
N PRO A 83 -7.10 -1.49 -9.13
CA PRO A 83 -7.34 -1.25 -7.71
C PRO A 83 -8.76 -1.68 -7.31
N ASP A 84 -8.96 -1.99 -6.03
CA ASP A 84 -10.31 -2.26 -5.50
C ASP A 84 -11.09 -0.95 -5.29
N VAL A 85 -10.40 0.14 -4.95
CA VAL A 85 -10.98 1.48 -4.82
C VAL A 85 -9.99 2.55 -5.26
N GLU A 86 -10.50 3.64 -5.81
CA GLU A 86 -9.77 4.87 -6.06
C GLU A 86 -10.22 5.93 -5.05
N LEU A 87 -9.25 6.63 -4.44
CA LEU A 87 -9.46 7.71 -3.49
C LEU A 87 -8.89 8.98 -4.08
N HIS A 88 -9.62 10.09 -4.02
CA HIS A 88 -9.13 11.39 -4.47
C HIS A 88 -8.46 12.19 -3.34
N GLN A 89 -8.67 11.77 -2.09
CA GLN A 89 -7.99 12.29 -0.90
C GLN A 89 -7.90 11.19 0.17
N LEU A 90 -6.87 11.26 1.02
CA LEU A 90 -6.66 10.26 2.07
C LEU A 90 -7.81 10.19 3.08
N ALA A 91 -8.52 11.31 3.29
CA ALA A 91 -9.64 11.39 4.22
C ALA A 91 -10.80 10.44 3.86
N GLU A 92 -10.99 10.12 2.57
CA GLU A 92 -12.01 9.16 2.10
C GLU A 92 -11.77 7.75 2.67
N LEU A 93 -10.56 7.44 3.12
CA LEU A 93 -10.28 6.15 3.76
C LEU A 93 -11.04 5.97 5.07
N ALA A 94 -11.32 7.05 5.80
CA ALA A 94 -12.09 6.98 7.04
C ALA A 94 -13.52 6.48 6.78
N ASP A 95 -14.14 6.92 5.68
CA ASP A 95 -15.49 6.52 5.29
C ASP A 95 -15.58 5.05 4.85
N LEU A 96 -14.46 4.44 4.47
CA LEU A 96 -14.38 3.03 4.06
C LEU A 96 -14.07 2.06 5.19
N LEU A 97 -13.51 2.54 6.30
CA LEU A 97 -13.06 1.73 7.43
C LEU A 97 -13.97 1.82 8.67
N LEU A 98 -14.97 2.70 8.63
CA LEU A 98 -16.02 2.86 9.64
C LEU A 98 -17.31 2.12 9.22
#